data_AF-X1AUV4-F1
#
_entry.id   AF-X1AUV4-F1
#
_cell.length_a   1.000
_cell.length_b   1.000
_cell.length_c   1.000
_cell.angle_alpha   90.00
_cell.angle_beta   90.00
_cell.angle_gamma   90.00
#
_symmetry.space_group_name_H-M   'P 1'
#
loop_
_entity.id
_entity.type
_entity.pdbx_description
1 polymer ?
#
loop_
_entity_poly.entity_id
_entity_poly.type
_entity_poly.pdbx_seq_one_letter_code
_entity_poly.pdbx_strand_id
1 'polypeptide(L)'
;DYSLCSFPELGTLVGYSHAVYGQSGLEARLDPYLRGLLGNLDFDIWWNHLLYGQPPPGVDVRLSLDVGLQQAADELLGDHIGALVLLNAGNGEILALASHPTYDPSQLEEIWPDLIDNENKPLLNRVLQGQYQPGTALGPFLLAELTAQGGLSQLPEIAESEMGAQELNCAIQPASDTWAEVVAAGCDLPQITIGRQLGNESIQKLYDDLGLFSVQFP
;
A
#
# COMPACT_ATOMS: atom_id res chain seq x y z
N ASP A 1 8.18 -27.81 -9.15
CA ASP A 1 6.72 -27.66 -9.25
C ASP A 1 6.39 -26.18 -9.40
N TYR A 2 5.82 -25.83 -10.54
CA TYR A 2 5.41 -24.47 -10.84
C TYR A 2 4.14 -24.18 -10.04
N SER A 3 4.20 -23.27 -9.05
CA SER A 3 3.01 -22.64 -8.50
C SER A 3 2.31 -21.91 -9.65
N LEU A 4 1.26 -22.53 -10.20
CA LEU A 4 0.45 -21.93 -11.25
C LEU A 4 -0.37 -20.80 -10.62
N CYS A 5 0.16 -19.58 -10.67
CA CYS A 5 -0.62 -18.40 -10.35
C CYS A 5 -1.70 -18.28 -11.44
N SER A 6 -2.95 -18.58 -11.09
CA SER A 6 -4.06 -18.53 -12.04
C SER A 6 -4.45 -17.09 -12.43
N PHE A 7 -3.83 -16.09 -11.78
CA PHE A 7 -4.11 -14.67 -11.93
C PHE A 7 -2.80 -13.89 -12.10
N PRO A 8 -2.37 -13.62 -13.35
CA PRO A 8 -1.12 -12.93 -13.65
C PRO A 8 -0.98 -11.57 -12.93
N GLU A 9 -2.09 -10.84 -12.77
CA GLU A 9 -2.08 -9.49 -12.17
C GLU A 9 -1.57 -9.47 -10.72
N LEU A 10 -1.66 -10.60 -10.02
CA LEU A 10 -1.20 -10.76 -8.64
C LEU A 10 0.32 -10.93 -8.48
N GLY A 11 1.10 -10.89 -9.55
CA GLY A 11 2.55 -11.15 -9.51
C GLY A 11 3.32 -10.31 -8.49
N THR A 12 2.96 -9.03 -8.32
CA THR A 12 3.63 -8.14 -7.34
C THR A 12 3.23 -8.39 -5.88
N LEU A 13 2.08 -9.04 -5.65
CA LEU A 13 1.54 -9.34 -4.32
C LEU A 13 1.88 -10.77 -3.89
N VAL A 14 1.47 -11.76 -4.69
CA VAL A 14 1.80 -13.18 -4.44
C VAL A 14 3.30 -13.38 -4.53
N GLY A 15 3.93 -12.75 -5.53
CA GLY A 15 5.35 -12.92 -5.79
C GLY A 15 5.63 -14.21 -6.55
N TYR A 16 6.86 -14.68 -6.40
CA TYR A 16 7.33 -15.93 -6.99
C TYR A 16 8.29 -16.64 -6.04
N SER A 17 8.50 -17.93 -6.29
CA SER A 17 9.55 -18.73 -5.65
C SER A 17 10.33 -19.46 -6.74
N HIS A 18 11.57 -19.02 -6.99
CA HIS A 18 12.39 -19.53 -8.07
C HIS A 18 13.82 -19.80 -7.61
N ALA A 19 14.39 -20.94 -8.02
CA ALA A 19 15.73 -21.35 -7.58
C ALA A 19 16.85 -20.41 -8.03
N VAL A 20 16.68 -19.77 -9.20
CA VAL A 20 17.68 -18.86 -9.79
C VAL A 20 17.45 -17.39 -9.39
N TYR A 21 16.19 -16.97 -9.28
CA TYR A 21 15.80 -15.57 -9.13
C TYR A 21 15.38 -15.19 -7.70
N GLY A 22 15.36 -16.18 -6.80
CA GLY A 22 14.99 -16.00 -5.40
C GLY A 22 13.48 -16.04 -5.20
N GLN A 23 13.04 -15.41 -4.11
CA GLN A 23 11.64 -15.37 -3.70
C GLN A 23 11.19 -13.92 -3.48
N SER A 24 9.90 -13.66 -3.70
CA SER A 24 9.30 -12.34 -3.48
C SER A 24 7.87 -12.46 -2.92
N GLY A 25 7.28 -11.34 -2.51
CA GLY A 25 5.87 -11.26 -2.12
C GLY A 25 5.47 -12.18 -0.97
N LEU A 26 4.23 -12.67 -1.04
CA LEU A 26 3.67 -13.63 -0.09
C LEU A 26 4.40 -14.98 -0.13
N GLU A 27 4.86 -15.42 -1.30
CA GLU A 27 5.66 -16.64 -1.44
C GLU A 27 6.89 -16.58 -0.54
N ALA A 28 7.65 -15.48 -0.54
CA ALA A 28 8.78 -15.29 0.37
C ALA A 28 8.35 -15.15 1.84
N ARG A 29 7.29 -14.38 2.12
CA ARG A 29 6.88 -14.07 3.50
C ARG A 29 6.28 -15.27 4.23
N LEU A 30 5.65 -16.17 3.48
CA LEU A 30 4.95 -17.36 3.98
C LEU A 30 5.69 -18.66 3.66
N ASP A 31 6.86 -18.59 3.02
CA ASP A 31 7.70 -19.73 2.67
C ASP A 31 7.85 -20.78 3.81
N PRO A 32 8.05 -20.42 5.10
CA PRO A 32 8.10 -21.42 6.16
C PRO A 32 6.82 -22.26 6.31
N TYR A 33 5.65 -21.66 6.11
CA TYR A 33 4.36 -22.35 6.14
C TYR A 33 4.15 -23.18 4.87
N LEU A 34 4.47 -22.60 3.71
CA LEU A 34 4.33 -23.24 2.40
C LEU A 34 5.28 -24.43 2.21
N ARG A 35 6.43 -24.42 2.89
CA ARG A 35 7.37 -25.56 2.93
C ARG A 35 7.11 -26.56 4.07
N GLY A 36 6.10 -26.32 4.90
CA GLY A 36 5.73 -27.22 5.99
C GLY A 36 6.68 -27.19 7.19
N LEU A 37 7.53 -26.16 7.29
CA LEU A 37 8.39 -25.91 8.44
C LEU A 37 7.63 -25.28 9.61
N LEU A 38 6.49 -24.64 9.33
CA LEU A 38 5.54 -24.10 10.30
C LEU A 38 4.11 -24.50 9.91
N GLY A 39 3.17 -24.40 10.86
CA GLY A 39 1.75 -24.69 10.64
C GLY A 39 1.35 -26.16 10.85
N ASN A 40 2.31 -27.08 10.77
CA ASN A 40 2.14 -28.47 11.17
C ASN A 40 2.44 -28.67 12.66
N LEU A 41 1.99 -29.80 13.24
CA LEU A 41 2.35 -30.17 14.61
C LEU A 41 3.86 -30.42 14.71
N ASP A 42 4.51 -29.93 15.77
CA ASP A 42 5.97 -30.08 15.98
C ASP A 42 6.43 -31.54 15.90
N PHE A 43 5.61 -32.47 16.41
CA PHE A 43 5.88 -33.90 16.35
C PHE A 43 5.91 -34.43 14.91
N ASP A 44 5.00 -33.96 14.05
CA ASP A 44 4.93 -34.39 12.65
C ASP A 44 6.12 -33.86 11.86
N ILE A 45 6.55 -32.63 12.12
CA ILE A 45 7.75 -32.04 11.53
C ILE A 45 8.99 -32.86 11.92
N TRP A 46 9.15 -33.14 13.22
CA TRP A 46 10.26 -33.94 13.72
C TRP A 46 10.27 -35.36 13.14
N TRP A 47 9.12 -36.02 13.12
CA TRP A 47 8.98 -37.39 12.65
C TRP A 47 9.28 -37.52 11.14
N ASN A 48 8.77 -36.60 10.32
CA ASN A 48 9.05 -36.58 8.89
C ASN A 48 10.53 -36.34 8.61
N HIS A 49 11.16 -35.42 9.35
CA HIS A 49 12.58 -35.16 9.20
C HIS A 49 13.43 -36.39 9.56
N LEU A 50 13.07 -37.11 10.62
CA LEU A 50 13.77 -38.33 11.04
C LEU A 50 13.64 -39.47 10.02
N LEU A 51 12.45 -39.69 9.46
CA LEU A 51 12.19 -40.82 8.56
C LEU A 51 12.56 -40.55 7.09
N TYR A 52 12.31 -39.34 6.62
CA TYR A 52 12.39 -38.99 5.19
C TYR A 52 13.42 -37.91 4.89
N GLY A 53 14.03 -37.29 5.91
CA GLY A 53 15.02 -36.21 5.72
C GLY A 53 14.43 -34.91 5.19
N GLN A 54 13.11 -34.75 5.20
CA GLN A 54 12.39 -33.59 4.66
C GLN A 54 11.19 -33.22 5.55
N PRO A 55 10.73 -31.96 5.53
CA PRO A 55 9.52 -31.56 6.26
C PRO A 55 8.27 -32.24 5.67
N PRO A 56 7.16 -32.28 6.43
CA PRO A 56 5.86 -32.66 5.90
C PRO A 56 5.41 -31.67 4.80
N PRO A 57 4.36 -32.00 4.02
CA PRO A 57 3.76 -31.06 3.09
C PRO A 57 3.42 -29.73 3.76
N GLY A 58 3.54 -28.64 2.99
CA GLY A 58 3.14 -27.31 3.41
C GLY A 58 1.66 -27.19 3.72
N VAL A 59 1.31 -26.09 4.39
CA VAL A 59 -0.08 -25.75 4.68
C VAL A 59 -0.60 -24.71 3.70
N ASP A 60 -1.87 -24.84 3.33
CA ASP A 60 -2.56 -23.86 2.50
C ASP A 60 -2.81 -22.58 3.30
N VAL A 61 -2.54 -21.42 2.67
CA VAL A 61 -2.82 -20.11 3.26
C VAL A 61 -4.00 -19.48 2.54
N ARG A 62 -5.00 -19.06 3.33
CA ARG A 62 -6.16 -18.31 2.83
C ARG A 62 -5.96 -16.83 3.09
N LEU A 63 -6.05 -16.04 2.02
CA LEU A 63 -5.96 -14.57 2.07
C LEU A 63 -7.35 -13.94 2.23
N SER A 64 -7.38 -12.68 2.66
CA SER A 64 -8.59 -11.85 2.72
C SER A 64 -8.97 -11.23 1.37
N LEU A 65 -8.10 -11.35 0.37
CA LEU A 65 -8.30 -10.76 -0.95
C LEU A 65 -9.54 -11.34 -1.64
N ASP A 66 -10.30 -10.45 -2.27
CA ASP A 66 -11.36 -10.82 -3.19
C ASP A 66 -10.84 -10.68 -4.61
N VAL A 67 -10.85 -11.78 -5.36
CA VAL A 67 -10.31 -11.82 -6.72
C VAL A 67 -11.07 -10.89 -7.67
N GLY A 68 -12.39 -10.75 -7.51
CA GLY A 68 -13.18 -9.85 -8.35
C GLY A 68 -12.87 -8.38 -8.07
N LEU A 69 -12.70 -8.01 -6.80
CA LEU A 69 -12.28 -6.66 -6.43
C LEU A 69 -10.84 -6.35 -6.87
N GLN A 70 -9.95 -7.34 -6.80
CA GLN A 70 -8.59 -7.22 -7.29
C GLN A 70 -8.57 -6.93 -8.79
N GLN A 71 -9.27 -7.73 -9.60
CA GLN A 71 -9.37 -7.52 -11.05
C GLN A 71 -9.93 -6.15 -11.38
N ALA A 72 -11.00 -5.72 -10.70
CA ALA A 72 -11.54 -4.38 -10.89
C ALA A 72 -10.53 -3.29 -10.54
N ALA A 73 -9.72 -3.46 -9.49
CA ALA A 73 -8.67 -2.52 -9.12
C ALA A 73 -7.55 -2.47 -10.18
N ASP A 74 -7.14 -3.62 -10.71
CA ASP A 74 -6.14 -3.72 -11.77
C ASP A 74 -6.65 -3.08 -13.08
N GLU A 75 -7.91 -3.33 -13.45
CA GLU A 75 -8.56 -2.69 -14.62
C GLU A 75 -8.66 -1.17 -14.48
N LEU A 76 -8.95 -0.67 -13.28
CA LEU A 76 -9.01 0.77 -13.01
C LEU A 76 -7.63 1.44 -13.08
N LEU A 77 -6.56 0.73 -12.71
CA LEU A 77 -5.20 1.22 -12.88
C LEU A 77 -4.76 1.17 -14.34
N GLY A 78 -5.12 0.13 -15.10
CA GLY A 78 -4.83 0.02 -16.52
C GLY A 78 -3.35 0.24 -16.83
N ASP A 79 -3.04 1.21 -17.70
CA ASP A 79 -1.65 1.53 -18.08
C ASP A 79 -0.98 2.54 -17.12
N HIS A 80 -1.65 2.94 -16.03
CA HIS A 80 -1.10 3.88 -15.06
C HIS A 80 -0.06 3.22 -14.15
N ILE A 81 1.07 3.90 -13.98
CA ILE A 81 2.08 3.52 -13.00
C ILE A 81 1.61 3.97 -11.62
N GLY A 82 1.22 3.04 -10.76
CA GLY A 82 0.57 3.39 -9.51
C GLY A 82 0.26 2.22 -8.59
N ALA A 83 -0.52 2.52 -7.56
CA ALA A 83 -0.92 1.58 -6.53
C ALA A 83 -2.36 1.85 -6.11
N LEU A 84 -3.08 0.80 -5.74
CA LEU A 84 -4.43 0.88 -5.19
C LEU A 84 -4.56 -0.14 -4.06
N VAL A 85 -5.10 0.32 -2.93
CA VAL A 85 -5.42 -0.52 -1.78
C VAL A 85 -6.89 -0.38 -1.45
N LEU A 86 -7.58 -1.51 -1.36
CA LEU A 86 -8.93 -1.58 -0.81
C LEU A 86 -8.89 -2.37 0.48
N LEU A 87 -9.33 -1.75 1.57
CA LEU A 87 -9.32 -2.36 2.90
C LEU A 87 -10.68 -2.21 3.59
N ASN A 88 -10.99 -3.15 4.47
CA ASN A 88 -12.11 -3.04 5.39
C ASN A 88 -11.68 -2.29 6.65
N ALA A 89 -12.18 -1.06 6.82
CA ALA A 89 -11.79 -0.19 7.93
C ALA A 89 -12.22 -0.71 9.32
N GLY A 90 -13.17 -1.65 9.38
CA GLY A 90 -13.66 -2.21 10.64
C GLY A 90 -12.78 -3.31 11.23
N ASN A 91 -12.04 -4.05 10.40
CA ASN A 91 -11.23 -5.19 10.84
C ASN A 91 -9.80 -5.21 10.26
N GLY A 92 -9.47 -4.32 9.34
CA GLY A 92 -8.15 -4.23 8.71
C GLY A 92 -7.88 -5.24 7.60
N GLU A 93 -8.88 -6.03 7.17
CA GLU A 93 -8.71 -6.95 6.05
C GLU A 93 -8.41 -6.21 4.75
N ILE A 94 -7.40 -6.67 4.02
CA ILE A 94 -7.08 -6.16 2.69
C ILE A 94 -7.87 -6.97 1.67
N LEU A 95 -8.75 -6.29 0.93
CA LEU A 95 -9.64 -6.91 -0.06
C LEU A 95 -9.05 -6.84 -1.47
N ALA A 96 -8.26 -5.80 -1.78
CA ALA A 96 -7.47 -5.69 -3.00
C ALA A 96 -6.16 -4.93 -2.74
N LEU A 97 -5.09 -5.34 -3.40
CA LEU A 97 -3.76 -4.73 -3.33
C LEU A 97 -3.14 -4.76 -4.72
N ALA A 98 -3.43 -3.74 -5.52
CA ALA A 98 -2.99 -3.64 -6.91
C ALA A 98 -1.76 -2.72 -7.02
N SER A 99 -0.78 -3.13 -7.82
CA SER A 99 0.46 -2.39 -8.06
C SER A 99 0.85 -2.52 -9.52
N HIS A 100 0.86 -1.39 -10.23
CA HIS A 100 1.10 -1.32 -11.67
C HIS A 100 2.36 -0.56 -12.05
N PRO A 101 3.08 -0.99 -13.12
CA PRO A 101 2.79 -2.19 -13.91
C PRO A 101 3.09 -3.48 -13.14
N THR A 102 2.33 -4.54 -13.44
CA THR A 102 2.49 -5.89 -12.86
C THR A 102 3.14 -6.85 -13.87
N TYR A 103 3.31 -8.12 -13.51
CA TYR A 103 3.91 -9.16 -14.36
C TYR A 103 3.35 -10.53 -14.04
N ASP A 104 3.35 -11.44 -15.02
CA ASP A 104 2.94 -12.83 -14.81
C ASP A 104 4.10 -13.65 -14.20
N PRO A 105 4.00 -14.10 -12.93
CA PRO A 105 5.05 -14.90 -12.31
C PRO A 105 5.18 -16.29 -12.94
N SER A 106 4.19 -16.78 -13.69
CA SER A 106 4.27 -18.07 -14.40
C SER A 106 5.21 -18.04 -15.61
N GLN A 107 5.46 -16.85 -16.18
CA GLN A 107 6.34 -16.63 -17.34
C GLN A 107 7.71 -16.09 -16.93
N LEU A 108 8.05 -16.12 -15.64
CA LEU A 108 9.17 -15.40 -15.06
C LEU A 108 10.49 -15.63 -15.80
N GLU A 109 10.82 -16.87 -16.18
CA GLU A 109 12.07 -17.18 -16.91
C GLU A 109 12.17 -16.47 -18.26
N GLU A 110 11.05 -16.34 -18.97
CA GLU A 110 11.01 -15.73 -20.31
C GLU A 110 11.11 -14.20 -20.23
N ILE A 111 10.43 -13.61 -19.25
CA ILE A 111 10.32 -12.15 -19.12
C ILE A 111 11.39 -11.53 -18.20
N TRP A 112 12.18 -12.34 -17.49
CA TRP A 112 13.15 -11.85 -16.50
C TRP A 112 14.11 -10.77 -17.00
N PRO A 113 14.74 -10.90 -18.19
CA PRO A 113 15.63 -9.85 -18.71
C PRO A 113 14.89 -8.52 -18.88
N ASP A 114 13.67 -8.57 -19.40
CA ASP A 114 12.85 -7.38 -19.62
C ASP A 114 12.38 -6.77 -18.31
N LEU A 115 12.03 -7.58 -17.29
CA LEU A 115 11.56 -7.09 -15.99
C LEU A 115 12.63 -6.29 -15.23
N ILE A 116 13.90 -6.73 -15.27
CA ILE A 116 15.00 -6.05 -14.58
C ILE A 116 15.33 -4.72 -15.24
N ASP A 117 15.39 -4.70 -16.58
CA ASP A 117 15.81 -3.53 -17.35
C ASP A 117 14.66 -2.53 -17.58
N ASN A 118 13.41 -2.91 -17.26
CA ASN A 118 12.26 -2.04 -17.42
C ASN A 118 12.39 -0.74 -16.60
N GLU A 119 12.22 0.40 -17.26
CA GLU A 119 12.24 1.73 -16.63
C GLU A 119 11.10 1.91 -15.63
N ASN A 120 9.94 1.29 -15.89
CA ASN A 120 8.75 1.36 -15.05
C ASN A 120 8.76 0.36 -13.88
N LYS A 121 9.87 -0.35 -13.61
CA LYS A 121 10.05 -1.17 -12.40
C LYS A 121 8.84 -2.04 -12.02
N PRO A 122 8.45 -3.02 -12.85
CA PRO A 122 7.30 -3.91 -12.58
C PRO A 122 7.52 -4.85 -11.38
N LEU A 123 8.77 -5.13 -11.01
CA LEU A 123 9.09 -5.92 -9.82
C LEU A 123 8.84 -5.17 -8.50
N LEU A 124 8.64 -3.84 -8.55
CA LEU A 124 8.39 -3.02 -7.37
C LEU A 124 6.93 -3.14 -6.94
N ASN A 125 6.69 -3.60 -5.72
CA ASN A 125 5.37 -3.51 -5.11
C ASN A 125 5.16 -2.08 -4.58
N ARG A 126 4.45 -1.25 -5.35
CA ARG A 126 4.26 0.18 -5.06
C ARG A 126 3.38 0.44 -3.86
N VAL A 127 2.51 -0.50 -3.49
CA VAL A 127 1.70 -0.38 -2.27
C VAL A 127 2.58 -0.44 -1.03
N LEU A 128 3.52 -1.39 -1.00
CA LEU A 128 4.32 -1.67 0.19
C LEU A 128 5.66 -0.91 0.20
N GLN A 129 6.19 -0.59 -0.98
CA GLN A 129 7.55 -0.06 -1.15
C GLN A 129 7.58 1.32 -1.81
N GLY A 130 6.44 1.80 -2.32
CA GLY A 130 6.33 3.12 -2.91
C GLY A 130 6.39 4.21 -1.85
N GLN A 131 7.26 5.19 -2.05
CA GLN A 131 7.36 6.37 -1.18
C GLN A 131 6.86 7.58 -1.95
N TYR A 132 5.66 8.03 -1.61
CA TYR A 132 4.99 9.15 -2.24
C TYR A 132 4.76 10.25 -1.22
N GLN A 133 4.84 11.50 -1.66
CA GLN A 133 4.39 12.62 -0.83
C GLN A 133 2.86 12.52 -0.72
N PRO A 134 2.29 12.45 0.48
CA PRO A 134 0.84 12.28 0.63
C PRO A 134 0.06 13.55 0.23
N GLY A 135 0.75 14.69 0.14
CA GLY A 135 0.15 15.96 -0.28
C GLY A 135 -1.07 16.32 0.56
N THR A 136 -2.14 16.73 -0.10
CA THR A 136 -3.37 17.18 0.54
C THR A 136 -4.22 16.06 1.13
N ALA A 137 -3.86 14.79 0.93
CA ALA A 137 -4.59 13.62 1.44
C ALA A 137 -4.60 13.54 2.98
N LEU A 138 -3.61 14.15 3.65
CA LEU A 138 -3.56 14.22 5.12
C LEU A 138 -4.35 15.39 5.71
N GLY A 139 -4.90 16.26 4.87
CA GLY A 139 -5.66 17.44 5.28
C GLY A 139 -6.74 17.16 6.33
N PRO A 140 -7.61 16.14 6.17
CA PRO A 140 -8.63 15.81 7.15
C PRO A 140 -8.07 15.49 8.55
N PHE A 141 -6.92 14.82 8.63
CA PHE A 141 -6.26 14.51 9.90
C PHE A 141 -5.66 15.75 10.55
N LEU A 142 -5.02 16.61 9.75
CA LEU A 142 -4.51 17.89 10.22
C LEU A 142 -5.63 18.78 10.77
N LEU A 143 -6.77 18.84 10.06
CA LEU A 143 -7.94 19.59 10.51
C LEU A 143 -8.50 19.03 11.82
N ALA A 144 -8.59 17.70 11.94
CA ALA A 144 -9.06 17.04 13.15
C ALA A 144 -8.17 17.36 14.36
N GLU A 145 -6.84 17.30 14.20
CA GLU A 145 -5.89 17.64 15.24
C GLU A 145 -6.01 19.10 15.68
N LEU A 146 -6.07 20.04 14.72
CA LEU A 146 -6.22 21.46 15.03
C LEU A 146 -7.53 21.75 15.78
N THR A 147 -8.62 21.11 15.34
CA THR A 147 -9.93 21.21 15.99
C THR A 147 -9.89 20.65 17.42
N ALA A 148 -9.19 19.53 17.65
CA ALA A 148 -9.03 18.93 18.97
C ALA A 148 -8.23 19.83 19.93
N GLN A 149 -7.28 20.61 19.42
CA GLN A 149 -6.56 21.63 20.19
C GLN A 149 -7.39 22.91 20.46
N GLY A 150 -8.64 22.96 19.98
CA GLY A 150 -9.53 24.11 20.13
C GLY A 150 -9.22 25.26 19.15
N GLY A 151 -8.38 25.01 18.14
CA GLY A 151 -8.03 25.97 17.12
C GLY A 151 -8.92 25.83 15.90
N LEU A 152 -9.80 26.79 15.64
CA LEU A 152 -10.31 27.01 14.29
C LEU A 152 -10.31 28.51 14.05
N SER A 153 -9.35 28.98 13.27
CA SER A 153 -9.38 30.37 12.83
C SER A 153 -10.49 30.58 11.81
N GLN A 154 -10.74 31.85 11.48
CA GLN A 154 -11.50 32.18 10.29
C GLN A 154 -10.84 31.53 9.07
N LEU A 155 -11.68 30.98 8.19
CA LEU A 155 -11.25 30.41 6.92
C LEU A 155 -10.50 31.49 6.13
N PRO A 156 -9.31 31.21 5.56
CA PRO A 156 -8.69 32.13 4.64
C PRO A 156 -9.59 32.33 3.41
N GLU A 157 -9.58 33.54 2.84
CA GLU A 157 -10.27 33.80 1.58
C GLU A 157 -9.64 32.92 0.49
N ILE A 158 -10.45 32.03 -0.08
CA ILE A 158 -10.01 31.07 -1.09
C ILE A 158 -10.02 31.79 -2.43
N ALA A 159 -8.97 32.56 -2.67
CA ALA A 159 -8.65 33.09 -3.99
C ALA A 159 -7.50 32.27 -4.58
N GLU A 160 -7.42 32.19 -5.91
CA GLU A 160 -6.18 31.82 -6.59
C GLU A 160 -5.08 32.73 -6.05
N SER A 161 -4.15 32.14 -5.30
CA SER A 161 -3.08 32.86 -4.63
C SER A 161 -1.77 32.21 -5.01
N GLU A 162 -0.75 33.03 -5.19
CA GLU A 162 0.59 32.55 -5.46
C GLU A 162 1.38 32.52 -4.15
N MET A 163 2.15 31.45 -3.93
CA MET A 163 3.18 31.41 -2.90
C MET A 163 4.54 31.14 -3.55
N GLY A 164 5.26 32.21 -3.86
CA GLY A 164 6.50 32.11 -4.63
C GLY A 164 6.20 31.84 -6.11
N ALA A 165 6.65 30.69 -6.62
CA ALA A 165 6.40 30.26 -8.02
C ALA A 165 5.29 29.20 -8.14
N GLN A 166 4.59 28.89 -7.04
CA GLN A 166 3.55 27.87 -6.99
C GLN A 166 2.17 28.51 -6.89
N GLU A 167 1.30 28.19 -7.84
CA GLU A 167 -0.12 28.50 -7.80
C GLU A 167 -0.77 27.61 -6.73
N LEU A 168 -1.49 28.23 -5.78
CA LEU A 168 -2.27 27.52 -4.78
C LEU A 168 -3.69 27.37 -5.32
N ASN A 169 -4.14 26.12 -5.46
CA ASN A 169 -5.48 25.81 -5.96
C ASN A 169 -6.14 24.71 -5.14
N CYS A 170 -7.31 24.28 -5.60
CA CYS A 170 -8.04 23.14 -5.07
C CYS A 170 -8.05 22.03 -6.11
N ALA A 171 -7.92 20.77 -5.65
CA ALA A 171 -8.01 19.60 -6.53
C ALA A 171 -9.38 19.49 -7.21
N ILE A 172 -10.45 19.84 -6.48
CA ILE A 172 -11.81 19.97 -7.00
C ILE A 172 -12.46 21.25 -6.47
N GLN A 173 -13.55 21.69 -7.10
CA GLN A 173 -14.32 22.82 -6.60
C GLN A 173 -15.02 22.44 -5.28
N PRO A 174 -14.81 23.18 -4.18
CA PRO A 174 -15.51 22.92 -2.92
C PRO A 174 -17.01 23.23 -3.04
N ALA A 175 -17.84 22.46 -2.33
CA ALA A 175 -19.30 22.67 -2.35
C ALA A 175 -19.74 23.89 -1.54
N SER A 176 -18.96 24.29 -0.53
CA SER A 176 -19.18 25.50 0.27
C SER A 176 -17.90 25.97 0.96
N ASP A 177 -17.92 27.21 1.47
CA ASP A 177 -16.80 27.85 2.16
C ASP A 177 -16.72 27.42 3.65
N THR A 178 -16.63 26.11 3.90
CA THR A 178 -16.43 25.56 5.25
C THR A 178 -15.12 24.79 5.33
N TRP A 179 -14.49 24.74 6.51
CA TRP A 179 -13.24 24.00 6.73
C TRP A 179 -13.31 22.55 6.23
N ALA A 180 -14.42 21.86 6.50
CA ALA A 180 -14.62 20.48 6.07
C ALA A 180 -14.62 20.34 4.54
N GLU A 181 -15.40 21.18 3.85
CA GLU A 181 -15.54 21.11 2.39
C GLU A 181 -14.24 21.51 1.67
N VAL A 182 -13.54 22.53 2.15
CA VAL A 182 -12.33 23.02 1.46
C VAL A 182 -11.14 22.09 1.68
N VAL A 183 -11.07 21.44 2.85
CA VAL A 183 -10.07 20.40 3.12
C VAL A 183 -10.40 19.14 2.33
N ALA A 184 -11.68 18.73 2.26
CA ALA A 184 -12.12 17.60 1.44
C ALA A 184 -11.89 17.84 -0.06
N ALA A 185 -12.02 19.08 -0.52
CA ALA A 185 -11.72 19.50 -1.88
C ALA A 185 -10.21 19.55 -2.21
N GLY A 186 -9.34 19.32 -1.21
CA GLY A 186 -7.90 19.33 -1.38
C GLY A 186 -7.33 20.71 -1.69
N CYS A 187 -7.89 21.78 -1.10
CA CYS A 187 -7.37 23.13 -1.28
C CYS A 187 -6.06 23.36 -0.52
N ASP A 188 -5.03 23.88 -1.19
CA ASP A 188 -3.69 24.07 -0.60
C ASP A 188 -3.67 25.12 0.52
N LEU A 189 -4.26 26.30 0.28
CA LEU A 189 -4.17 27.43 1.20
C LEU A 189 -4.78 27.16 2.59
N PRO A 190 -5.97 26.54 2.72
CA PRO A 190 -6.48 26.09 4.01
C PRO A 190 -5.52 25.11 4.73
N GLN A 191 -4.94 24.14 4.01
CA GLN A 191 -4.05 23.15 4.62
C GLN A 191 -2.72 23.76 5.09
N ILE A 192 -2.15 24.68 4.33
CA ILE A 192 -0.96 25.45 4.76
C ILE A 192 -1.29 26.27 6.01
N THR A 193 -2.49 26.85 6.08
CA THR A 193 -2.95 27.63 7.23
C THR A 193 -3.07 26.75 8.48
N ILE A 194 -3.65 25.56 8.36
CA ILE A 194 -3.69 24.55 9.43
C ILE A 194 -2.27 24.19 9.88
N GLY A 195 -1.39 23.88 8.93
CA GLY A 195 -0.01 23.50 9.23
C GLY A 195 0.77 24.58 9.99
N ARG A 196 0.60 25.86 9.61
CA ARG A 196 1.22 26.99 10.33
C ARG A 196 0.69 27.16 11.76
N GLN A 197 -0.57 26.82 12.02
CA GLN A 197 -1.16 26.92 13.35
C GLN A 197 -0.77 25.75 14.26
N LEU A 198 -0.76 24.52 13.72
CA LEU A 198 -0.33 23.34 14.48
C LEU A 198 1.13 23.38 14.88
N GLY A 199 1.99 23.86 13.98
CA GLY A 199 3.44 23.82 14.14
C GLY A 199 4.03 22.42 13.92
N ASN A 200 5.35 22.38 13.70
CA ASN A 200 6.04 21.15 13.27
C ASN A 200 5.99 20.02 14.29
N GLU A 201 6.04 20.33 15.59
CA GLU A 201 6.05 19.29 16.65
C GLU A 201 4.72 18.53 16.69
N SER A 202 3.59 19.24 16.66
CA SER A 202 2.26 18.64 16.62
C SER A 202 2.05 17.80 15.38
N ILE A 203 2.53 18.28 14.21
CA ILE A 203 2.41 17.55 12.94
C ILE A 203 3.26 16.28 12.94
N GLN A 204 4.50 16.36 13.42
CA GLN A 204 5.38 15.18 13.54
C GLN A 204 4.75 14.13 14.44
N LYS A 205 4.26 14.54 15.60
CA LYS A 205 3.58 13.64 16.53
C LYS A 205 2.33 13.02 15.89
N LEU A 206 1.49 13.81 15.23
CA LEU A 206 0.31 13.29 14.53
C LEU A 206 0.72 12.22 13.50
N TYR A 207 1.79 12.46 12.73
CA TYR A 207 2.24 11.52 11.71
C TYR A 207 2.84 10.25 12.31
N ASP A 208 3.55 10.35 13.44
CA ASP A 208 4.00 9.19 14.22
C ASP A 208 2.81 8.38 14.75
N ASP A 209 1.79 9.05 15.32
CA ASP A 209 0.59 8.42 15.86
C ASP A 209 -0.26 7.74 14.76
N LEU A 210 -0.24 8.29 13.54
CA LEU A 210 -0.82 7.68 12.34
C LEU A 210 0.04 6.55 11.74
N GLY A 211 1.25 6.34 12.26
CA GLY A 211 2.16 5.29 11.80
C GLY A 211 2.86 5.58 10.47
N LEU A 212 2.90 6.83 10.00
CA LEU A 212 3.48 7.17 8.69
C LEU A 212 5.00 6.95 8.61
N PHE A 213 5.70 6.91 9.74
CA PHE A 213 7.15 6.71 9.82
C PHE A 213 7.57 5.35 10.38
N SER A 214 6.62 4.54 10.83
CA SER A 214 6.91 3.25 11.46
C SER A 214 6.28 2.12 10.68
N VAL A 215 7.08 1.16 10.26
CA VAL A 215 6.57 -0.11 9.76
C VAL A 215 6.49 -1.08 10.94
N GLN A 216 5.35 -1.12 11.62
CA GLN A 216 5.10 -2.11 12.66
C GLN A 216 4.54 -3.37 12.00
N PHE A 217 5.42 -4.31 11.69
CA PHE A 217 5.01 -5.69 11.40
C PHE A 217 4.88 -6.43 12.74
N PRO A 218 3.74 -7.09 13.02
CA PRO A 218 3.68 -8.14 14.03
C PRO A 218 4.51 -9.38 13.63
#